data_AF-A0A0M1J2I4-F1
#
_entry.id   AF-A0A0M1J2I4-F1
#
_cell.length_a   1.000
_cell.length_b   1.000
_cell.length_c   1.000
_cell.angle_alpha   90.00
_cell.angle_beta   90.00
_cell.angle_gamma   90.00
#
_symmetry.space_group_name_H-M   'P 1'
#
loop_
_entity.id
_entity.type
_entity.pdbx_description
1 polymer ?
#
loop_
_entity_poly.entity_id
_entity_poly.type
_entity_poly.pdbx_seq_one_letter_code
_entity_poly.pdbx_strand_id
1 'polypeptide(L)' 'MKSGDVLKITGISRRHLSSLVKQGKLGVTVKPSGQYDYNFDDVYQYIGKVRQNLNKVDKVFSDIASGITLGQFIEKIAL' A
#
# COMPACT_ATOMS: atom_id res chain seq x y z
N MET A 1 -3.15 15.45 11.47
CA MET A 1 -4.22 15.04 10.54
C MET A 1 -5.31 14.22 11.26
N LYS A 2 -6.60 14.41 10.94
CA LYS A 2 -7.69 13.61 11.55
C LYS A 2 -7.76 12.21 10.91
N SER A 3 -8.23 11.22 11.66
CA SER A 3 -8.37 9.84 11.18
C SER A 3 -9.19 9.72 9.89
N GLY A 4 -10.28 10.49 9.75
CA GLY A 4 -11.09 10.49 8.53
C GLY A 4 -10.32 10.89 7.28
N ASP A 5 -9.43 11.87 7.39
CA ASP A 5 -8.61 12.33 6.27
C ASP A 5 -7.54 11.29 5.94
N VAL A 6 -6.89 10.73 6.96
CA VAL A 6 -5.89 9.67 6.77
C VAL A 6 -6.48 8.47 6.01
N LEU A 7 -7.69 8.03 6.37
CA LEU A 7 -8.35 6.91 5.69
C LEU A 7 -8.66 7.22 4.23
N LYS A 8 -9.10 8.45 3.92
CA LYS A 8 -9.36 8.88 2.54
C LYS A 8 -8.08 8.92 1.70
N ILE A 9 -6.99 9.43 2.28
CA ILE A 9 -5.71 9.61 1.57
C ILE A 9 -4.99 8.26 1.38
N THR A 10 -5.02 7.40 2.39
CA THR A 10 -4.31 6.11 2.36
C THR A 10 -5.13 4.96 1.78
N GLY A 11 -6.46 5.05 1.76
CA GLY A 11 -7.36 3.99 1.30
C GLY A 11 -7.43 2.76 2.21
N ILE A 12 -6.82 2.79 3.40
CA ILE A 12 -6.80 1.64 4.32
C ILE A 12 -8.03 1.61 5.24
N SER A 13 -8.30 0.46 5.85
CA SER A 13 -9.35 0.33 6.86
C SER A 13 -8.94 0.96 8.21
N ARG A 14 -9.93 1.36 9.02
CA ARG A 14 -9.69 1.84 10.40
C ARG A 14 -8.91 0.85 11.25
N ARG A 15 -9.19 -0.44 11.11
CA ARG A 15 -8.47 -1.52 11.81
C ARG A 15 -6.99 -1.51 11.44
N HIS A 16 -6.69 -1.39 10.14
CA HIS A 16 -5.31 -1.32 9.67
C HIS A 16 -4.62 -0.05 10.16
N LEU A 17 -5.30 1.11 10.08
CA LEU A 17 -4.77 2.38 10.60
C LEU A 17 -4.40 2.28 12.09
N SER A 18 -5.25 1.68 12.93
CA SER A 18 -4.94 1.43 14.33
C SER A 18 -3.73 0.51 14.50
N SER A 19 -3.61 -0.54 13.68
CA SER A 19 -2.45 -1.44 13.72
C SER A 19 -1.15 -0.73 13.35
N LEU A 20 -1.17 0.20 12.39
CA LEU A 20 0.03 0.95 11.99
C LEU A 20 0.54 1.84 13.13
N VAL A 21 -0.38 2.47 13.87
CA VAL A 21 -0.03 3.26 15.07
C VAL A 21 0.57 2.36 16.15
N LYS A 22 -0.04 1.20 16.44
CA LYS A 22 0.48 0.23 17.42
C LYS A 22 1.87 -0.32 17.05
N GLN A 23 2.14 -0.43 15.75
CA GLN A 23 3.44 -0.86 15.22
C GLN A 23 4.47 0.27 15.15
N GLY A 24 4.12 1.50 15.54
CA GLY A 24 5.01 2.67 15.44
C GLY A 24 5.30 3.13 14.00
N LYS A 25 4.51 2.67 13.03
CA LYS A 25 4.67 3.03 11.61
C LYS A 25 4.03 4.37 11.24
N LEU A 26 3.11 4.85 12.07
CA LEU A 26 2.50 6.17 11.96
C LEU A 26 2.53 6.83 13.33
N GLY A 27 3.20 7.98 13.43
CA GLY A 27 3.21 8.81 14.62
C GLY A 27 1.86 9.49 14.84
N VAL A 28 1.47 9.57 16.11
CA VAL A 28 0.26 10.27 16.55
C VAL A 28 0.53 11.11 17.78
N THR A 29 -0.14 12.25 17.87
CA THR A 29 -0.30 13.02 19.12
C THR A 29 -1.72 12.79 19.63
N VAL A 30 -1.86 12.43 20.90
CA VAL A 30 -3.18 12.28 21.53
C VAL A 30 -3.65 13.66 21.97
N LYS A 31 -4.78 14.14 21.41
CA LYS A 31 -5.40 15.40 21.83
C LYS A 31 -5.99 15.26 23.23
N PRO A 32 -6.22 16.37 23.95
CA PRO A 32 -6.96 16.34 25.22
C PRO A 32 -8.33 15.65 25.14
N SER A 33 -8.97 15.71 23.95
CA SER A 33 -10.21 14.97 23.64
C SER A 33 -10.08 13.43 23.53
N GLY A 34 -8.87 12.88 23.65
CA GLY A 34 -8.57 11.46 23.40
C GLY A 34 -8.47 11.07 21.93
N GLN A 35 -8.79 11.98 21.00
CA GLN A 35 -8.63 11.74 19.57
C GLN A 35 -7.16 11.79 19.13
N TYR A 36 -6.81 10.96 18.15
CA TYR A 36 -5.48 10.99 17.54
C TYR A 36 -5.36 12.11 16.51
N ASP A 37 -4.25 12.83 16.58
CA ASP A 37 -3.73 13.71 15.54
C ASP A 37 -2.54 13.03 14.87
N TYR A 38 -2.72 12.59 13.63
CA TYR A 38 -1.70 11.85 12.90
C TYR A 38 -0.64 12.78 12.33
N ASN A 39 0.63 12.40 12.42
CA ASN A 39 1.74 13.12 11.79
C ASN A 39 1.58 13.10 10.25
N PHE A 40 1.78 14.24 9.61
CA PHE A 40 1.59 14.38 8.16
C PHE A 40 2.67 13.64 7.36
N ASP A 41 3.94 13.79 7.75
CA ASP A 41 5.07 13.22 7.03
C ASP A 41 5.02 11.70 7.04
N ASP A 42 4.71 11.10 8.19
CA ASP A 42 4.57 9.64 8.32
C ASP A 42 3.47 9.08 7.39
N VAL A 43 2.33 9.78 7.31
CA VAL A 43 1.19 9.37 6.45
C VAL A 43 1.58 9.44 4.98
N TYR A 44 2.24 10.51 4.53
CA TYR A 44 2.66 10.64 3.13
C TYR A 44 3.80 9.68 2.77
N GLN A 45 4.76 9.46 3.67
CA GLN A 45 5.81 8.46 3.48
C GLN A 45 5.23 7.05 3.37
N TYR A 46 4.22 6.72 4.18
CA TYR A 46 3.53 5.43 4.10
C TYR A 46 2.92 5.21 2.71
N ILE A 47 2.21 6.21 2.18
CA ILE A 47 1.60 6.14 0.85
C ILE A 47 2.65 5.98 -0.25
N GLY A 48 3.74 6.75 -0.18
CA GLY A 48 4.85 6.62 -1.11
C GLY A 48 5.38 5.18 -1.17
N LYS A 49 5.62 4.56 -0.01
CA LYS A 49 6.07 3.16 0.10
C LYS A 49 5.04 2.17 -0.44
N VAL A 50 3.75 2.36 -0.12
CA VAL A 50 2.67 1.49 -0.63
C VAL A 50 2.60 1.54 -2.15
N ARG A 51 2.63 2.73 -2.76
CA ARG A 51 2.64 2.89 -4.22
C ARG A 51 3.85 2.24 -4.87
N GLN A 52 5.05 2.40 -4.30
CA GLN A 52 6.25 1.74 -4.80
C GLN A 52 6.12 0.21 -4.76
N ASN A 53 5.51 -0.34 -3.71
CA ASN A 53 5.29 -1.79 -3.60
C ASN A 53 4.29 -2.30 -4.65
N LEU A 54 3.22 -1.54 -4.92
CA LEU A 54 2.26 -1.88 -5.98
C LEU A 54 2.93 -1.93 -7.36
N ASN A 55 3.73 -0.92 -7.70
CA ASN A 55 4.44 -0.88 -8.98
C ASN A 55 5.38 -2.11 -9.18
N LYS A 56 6.00 -2.60 -8.09
CA LYS A 56 6.83 -3.81 -8.15
C LYS A 56 5.99 -5.06 -8.42
N VAL A 57 4.83 -5.15 -7.78
CA VAL A 57 3.90 -6.27 -7.96
C VAL A 57 3.36 -6.29 -9.40
N ASP A 58 2.94 -5.14 -9.92
CA ASP A 58 2.45 -5.00 -11.30
C ASP A 58 3.51 -5.44 -12.32
N LYS A 59 4.77 -5.03 -12.10
CA LYS A 59 5.89 -5.45 -12.94
C LYS A 59 6.07 -6.98 -12.93
N VAL A 60 6.09 -7.60 -11.75
CA VAL A 60 6.25 -9.06 -11.62
C VAL A 60 5.13 -9.81 -12.33
N PHE A 61 3.88 -9.37 -12.20
CA PHE A 61 2.76 -9.99 -12.91
C PHE A 61 2.88 -9.83 -14.43
N SER A 62 3.29 -8.66 -14.91
CA SER A 62 3.53 -8.42 -16.34
C SER A 62 4.63 -9.34 -16.89
N ASP A 63 5.75 -9.45 -16.18
CA ASP A 63 6.89 -10.29 -16.57
C ASP A 63 6.46 -11.77 -16.65
N ILE A 64 5.70 -12.27 -15.67
CA ILE A 64 5.17 -13.64 -15.66
C ILE A 64 4.19 -13.87 -16.83
N ALA A 65 3.27 -12.94 -17.07
CA ALA A 65 2.32 -13.05 -18.17
C ALA A 65 3.02 -13.10 -19.54
N SER A 66 4.07 -12.29 -19.73
CA SER A 66 4.88 -12.32 -20.95
C SER A 66 5.61 -13.67 -21.14
N GLY A 67 6.08 -14.29 -20.06
CA GLY A 67 6.69 -15.62 -20.11
C GLY A 67 5.68 -16.74 -20.45
N ILE A 68 4.49 -16.71 -19.84
CA ILE A 68 3.42 -17.68 -20.12
C ILE A 68 2.98 -17.60 -21.58
N THR A 69 2.80 -16.39 -22.12
CA THR A 69 2.39 -16.19 -23.51
C THR A 69 3.43 -16.69 -24.51
N LEU A 70 4.73 -16.50 -24.22
CA LEU A 70 5.80 -17.07 -25.04
C LEU A 70 5.79 -18.61 -25.02
N GLY A 71 5.59 -19.21 -23.84
CA GLY A 71 5.48 -20.67 -23.70
C GLY A 71 4.32 -21.25 -24.52
N GLN A 72 3.14 -20.63 -24.44
CA GLN A 72 1.96 -21.02 -25.24
C GLN A 72 2.19 -20.91 -26.75
N PHE A 73 2.98 -19.92 -27.19
CA PHE A 73 3.31 -19.74 -28.60
C PHE A 73 4.28 -20.84 -29.09
N ILE A 74 5.29 -21.18 -28.29
CA ILE A 74 6.24 -22.26 -28.61
C ILE A 74 5.51 -23.61 -28.71
N GLU A 75 4.60 -23.92 -27.79
CA GLU A 75 3.80 -25.15 -27.83
C GLU A 75 2.95 -25.25 -29.11
N LYS A 76 2.43 -24.13 -29.61
CA LYS A 76 1.66 -24.09 -30.87
C LYS A 76 2.51 -24.30 -32.13
N ILE A 77 3.80 -23.99 -32.09
CA ILE A 77 4.73 -24.19 -33.21
C ILE A 77 5.35 -25.59 -33.18
N ALA A 78 5.44 -26.20 -32.00
CA ALA A 78 6.00 -27.54 -31.83
C ALA A 78 5.04 -28.70 -32.20
N LEU A 79 3.79 -28.38 -32.56
CA LEU A 79 2.76 -29.31 -33.06
C LEU A 79 2.56 -29.11 -34.57
#